data_AF-A0A7J7ZUB7-F1
#
_entry.id   AF-A0A7J7ZUB7-F1
#
_cell.length_a   1.000
_cell.length_b   1.000
_cell.length_c   1.000
_cell.angle_alpha   90.00
_cell.angle_beta   90.00
_cell.angle_gamma   90.00
#
_symmetry.space_group_name_H-M   'P 1'
#
loop_
_entity.id
_entity.type
_entity.pdbx_description
1 polymer ?
#
loop_
_entity_poly.entity_id
_entity_poly.type
_entity_poly.pdbx_seq_one_letter_code
_entity_poly.pdbx_strand_id
1 'polypeptide(L)'
;MVADPDNPLVLDILTGSSTSYSFFPDKPITQYPHAVGKNTLLIAGLQARNNARVIFSGSLDFFSDAFFNSAVQKAMPGSQRYSQTGNYELALALSRWVFKEEGVLRVGPVSHHRVGETAPPNAYTVTDLVEYSIVIEQLSNGRWVPFDGDDIQLEFVRIDPFVRTFLKKKGGKYSVQFKLPDVYGVFQFKVDYNRLGYTHLYSSTQVSVRPLQHTQYERFIPSAYPYYASAFSMMAGLFIFSIVFLHMKEKEKSD
;
A
#
# COMPACT_ATOMS: atom_id res chain seq x y z
N MET A 1 -23.64 18.67 -14.67
CA MET A 1 -23.59 18.45 -13.21
C MET A 1 -22.32 19.09 -12.65
N VAL A 2 -22.20 19.25 -11.34
CA VAL A 2 -20.98 19.69 -10.66
C VAL A 2 -20.74 18.71 -9.51
N ALA A 3 -19.50 18.29 -9.31
CA ALA A 3 -19.10 17.46 -8.19
C ALA A 3 -18.50 18.33 -7.07
N ASP A 4 -18.60 17.84 -5.84
CA ASP A 4 -17.89 18.43 -4.71
C ASP A 4 -16.38 18.19 -4.86
N PRO A 5 -15.55 19.24 -4.97
CA PRO A 5 -14.09 19.11 -5.12
C PRO A 5 -13.42 18.37 -3.96
N ASP A 6 -14.04 18.41 -2.77
CA ASP A 6 -13.47 17.80 -1.56
C ASP A 6 -13.78 16.30 -1.45
N ASN A 7 -14.59 15.75 -2.35
CA ASN A 7 -14.95 14.34 -2.32
C ASN A 7 -13.90 13.46 -3.03
N PRO A 8 -13.09 12.66 -2.30
CA PRO A 8 -12.02 11.87 -2.89
C PRO A 8 -12.51 10.61 -3.63
N LEU A 9 -13.81 10.31 -3.57
CA LEU A 9 -14.40 9.10 -4.16
C LEU A 9 -15.05 9.34 -5.53
N VAL A 10 -15.21 10.61 -5.91
CA VAL A 10 -15.81 10.99 -7.19
C VAL A 10 -14.75 11.03 -8.27
N LEU A 11 -15.13 10.57 -9.45
CA LEU A 11 -14.29 10.47 -10.63
C LEU A 11 -14.91 11.29 -11.77
N ASP A 12 -14.13 12.22 -12.30
CA ASP A 12 -14.54 13.05 -13.43
C ASP A 12 -14.17 12.34 -14.74
N ILE A 13 -15.15 11.70 -15.38
CA ILE A 13 -14.90 10.89 -16.59
C ILE A 13 -14.93 11.76 -17.83
N LEU A 14 -15.99 12.55 -18.00
CA LEU A 14 -16.15 13.45 -19.13
C LEU A 14 -16.59 14.83 -18.67
N THR A 15 -15.72 15.81 -18.89
CA THR A 15 -15.97 17.23 -18.62
C THR A 15 -16.37 17.97 -19.91
N GLY A 16 -17.14 19.04 -19.75
CA GLY A 16 -17.50 19.97 -20.82
C GLY A 16 -16.29 20.78 -21.30
N SER A 17 -16.42 21.40 -22.46
CA SER A 17 -15.40 22.31 -22.99
C SER A 17 -15.24 23.57 -22.13
N SER A 18 -14.12 24.28 -22.27
CA SER A 18 -13.86 25.54 -21.57
C SER A 18 -14.90 26.63 -21.85
N THR A 19 -15.64 26.51 -22.95
CA THR A 19 -16.70 27.44 -23.37
C THR A 19 -18.11 26.98 -23.01
N SER A 20 -18.26 25.80 -22.41
CA SER A 20 -19.57 25.25 -22.03
C SER A 20 -20.09 25.92 -20.76
N TYR A 21 -21.40 26.11 -20.67
CA TYR A 21 -22.09 26.52 -19.45
C TYR A 21 -23.47 25.86 -19.42
N SER A 22 -24.02 25.67 -18.23
CA SER A 22 -25.34 25.08 -18.02
C SER A 22 -26.30 26.11 -17.45
N PHE A 23 -27.25 26.54 -18.27
CA PHE A 23 -28.32 27.49 -17.92
C PHE A 23 -29.58 27.19 -18.75
N PHE A 24 -30.70 27.84 -18.41
CA PHE A 24 -31.93 27.74 -19.20
C PHE A 24 -31.74 28.38 -20.59
N PRO A 25 -31.97 27.65 -21.70
CA PRO A 25 -31.61 28.13 -23.04
C PRO A 25 -32.42 29.35 -23.50
N ASP A 26 -33.69 29.44 -23.09
CA ASP A 26 -34.61 30.49 -23.56
C ASP A 26 -34.64 31.74 -22.65
N LYS A 27 -33.88 31.74 -21.55
CA LYS A 27 -33.88 32.84 -20.56
C LYS A 27 -32.56 33.60 -20.59
N PRO A 28 -32.60 34.94 -20.43
CA PRO A 28 -31.38 35.72 -20.27
C PRO A 28 -30.66 35.32 -18.96
N ILE A 29 -29.33 35.33 -19.00
CA ILE A 29 -28.51 35.03 -17.83
C ILE A 29 -28.57 36.21 -16.87
N THR A 30 -29.18 36.01 -15.72
CA THR A 30 -29.26 37.02 -14.64
C THR A 30 -28.40 36.67 -13.43
N GLN A 31 -28.06 35.40 -13.27
CA GLN A 31 -27.27 34.87 -12.16
C GLN A 31 -26.09 34.08 -12.69
N TYR A 32 -25.07 33.88 -11.85
CA TYR A 32 -23.96 33.03 -12.20
C TYR A 32 -24.46 31.58 -12.43
N PRO A 33 -24.26 31.00 -13.63
CA PRO A 33 -24.77 29.65 -13.92
C PRO A 33 -24.14 28.60 -13.00
N HIS A 34 -24.90 27.54 -12.69
CA HIS A 34 -24.49 26.53 -11.72
C HIS A 34 -23.23 25.74 -12.15
N ALA A 35 -23.07 25.50 -13.45
CA ALA A 35 -21.87 24.90 -14.01
C ALA A 35 -21.36 25.77 -15.16
N VAL A 36 -20.11 26.26 -15.06
CA VAL A 36 -19.47 27.10 -16.06
C VAL A 36 -18.07 26.57 -16.36
N GLY A 37 -17.72 26.54 -17.64
CA GLY A 37 -16.44 26.10 -18.13
C GLY A 37 -16.19 24.61 -17.91
N LYS A 38 -14.92 24.27 -17.66
CA LYS A 38 -14.43 22.89 -17.59
C LYS A 38 -14.94 22.12 -16.36
N ASN A 39 -15.43 22.81 -15.35
CA ASN A 39 -15.99 22.19 -14.15
C ASN A 39 -17.39 21.57 -14.41
N THR A 40 -17.94 21.77 -15.61
CA THR A 40 -19.18 21.13 -16.04
C THR A 40 -18.94 19.64 -16.28
N LEU A 41 -19.52 18.78 -15.44
CA LEU A 41 -19.45 17.32 -15.60
C LEU A 41 -20.63 16.82 -16.44
N LEU A 42 -20.29 16.07 -17.50
CA LEU A 42 -21.25 15.41 -18.39
C LEU A 42 -21.43 13.94 -18.01
N ILE A 43 -20.32 13.25 -17.69
CA ILE A 43 -20.31 11.89 -17.15
C ILE A 43 -19.44 11.90 -15.89
N ALA A 44 -20.03 11.50 -14.77
CA ALA A 44 -19.34 11.36 -13.48
C ALA A 44 -19.41 9.91 -13.01
N GLY A 45 -18.35 9.45 -12.36
CA GLY A 45 -18.29 8.15 -11.70
C GLY A 45 -18.13 8.30 -10.19
N LEU A 46 -18.54 7.29 -9.45
CA LEU A 46 -18.28 7.18 -8.02
C LEU A 46 -17.84 5.76 -7.72
N GLN A 47 -16.73 5.65 -6.99
CA GLN A 47 -16.27 4.39 -6.42
C GLN A 47 -16.38 4.47 -4.90
N ALA A 48 -17.34 3.75 -4.33
CA ALA A 48 -17.55 3.72 -2.89
C ALA A 48 -16.46 2.90 -2.17
N ARG A 49 -16.34 3.07 -0.86
CA ARG A 49 -15.34 2.35 -0.02
C ARG A 49 -15.51 0.83 -0.01
N ASN A 50 -16.73 0.34 -0.25
CA ASN A 50 -17.02 -1.08 -0.46
C ASN A 50 -16.78 -1.53 -1.91
N ASN A 51 -16.09 -0.70 -2.70
CA ASN A 51 -15.86 -0.88 -4.13
C ASN A 51 -17.12 -0.93 -5.00
N ALA A 52 -18.28 -0.42 -4.56
CA ALA A 52 -19.44 -0.26 -5.45
C ALA A 52 -19.15 0.83 -6.50
N ARG A 53 -19.53 0.57 -7.76
CA ARG A 53 -19.31 1.49 -8.89
C ARG A 53 -20.65 2.07 -9.33
N VAL A 54 -20.71 3.38 -9.45
CA VAL A 54 -21.90 4.11 -9.90
C VAL A 54 -21.46 5.09 -11.00
N ILE A 55 -22.22 5.18 -12.08
CA ILE A 55 -22.05 6.18 -13.13
C ILE A 55 -23.30 7.05 -13.19
N PHE A 56 -23.09 8.35 -13.27
CA PHE A 56 -24.10 9.34 -13.55
C PHE A 56 -23.83 9.93 -14.94
N SER A 57 -24.72 9.65 -15.90
CA SER A 57 -24.70 10.27 -17.21
C SER A 57 -25.74 11.39 -17.26
N GLY A 58 -25.34 12.57 -17.74
CA GLY A 58 -26.23 13.73 -17.86
C GLY A 58 -27.18 13.69 -19.07
N SER A 59 -27.02 12.73 -19.98
CA SER A 59 -27.85 12.59 -21.17
C SER A 59 -28.27 11.14 -21.35
N LEU A 60 -29.58 10.93 -21.54
CA LEU A 60 -30.14 9.62 -21.91
C LEU A 60 -29.81 9.30 -23.37
N ASP A 61 -29.93 10.30 -24.25
CA ASP A 61 -29.68 10.15 -25.68
C ASP A 61 -28.24 9.74 -26.00
N PHE A 62 -27.31 9.99 -25.07
CA PHE A 62 -25.94 9.46 -25.13
C PHE A 62 -25.91 7.94 -25.38
N PHE A 63 -26.87 7.19 -24.83
CA PHE A 63 -26.97 5.73 -25.02
C PHE A 63 -27.93 5.31 -26.14
N SER A 64 -28.34 6.25 -27.01
CA SER A 64 -29.25 5.97 -28.12
C SER A 64 -28.54 5.48 -29.38
N ASP A 65 -29.19 4.60 -30.13
CA ASP A 65 -28.69 4.09 -31.42
C ASP A 65 -28.47 5.22 -32.44
N ALA A 66 -29.25 6.30 -32.35
CA ALA A 66 -29.10 7.47 -33.20
C ALA A 66 -27.72 8.13 -33.02
N PHE A 67 -27.22 8.22 -31.77
CA PHE A 67 -25.90 8.79 -31.48
C PHE A 67 -24.75 7.80 -31.64
N PHE A 68 -25.03 6.49 -31.68
CA PHE A 68 -24.03 5.48 -32.05
C PHE A 68 -23.73 5.48 -33.55
N ASN A 69 -24.73 5.75 -34.39
CA ASN A 69 -24.61 5.62 -35.85
C ASN A 69 -24.47 6.96 -36.61
N SER A 70 -24.48 8.09 -35.91
CA SER A 70 -24.39 9.40 -36.57
C SER A 70 -22.96 9.78 -36.99
N ALA A 71 -22.85 10.58 -38.04
CA ALA A 71 -21.59 11.25 -38.37
C ALA A 71 -21.49 12.56 -37.59
N VAL A 72 -20.30 12.92 -37.11
CA VAL A 72 -20.09 14.14 -36.32
C VAL A 72 -19.15 15.11 -37.01
N GLN A 73 -19.51 16.40 -36.97
CA GLN A 73 -18.71 17.50 -37.47
C GLN A 73 -18.99 18.73 -36.61
N LYS A 74 -17.94 19.46 -36.20
CA LYS A 74 -18.13 20.71 -35.44
C LYS A 74 -18.69 21.79 -36.38
N ALA A 75 -19.58 22.65 -35.91
CA ALA A 75 -20.14 23.73 -36.74
C ALA A 75 -19.11 24.79 -37.20
N MET A 76 -17.89 24.76 -36.66
CA MET A 76 -16.82 25.67 -37.07
C MET A 76 -16.40 25.42 -38.53
N PRO A 77 -16.23 26.48 -39.35
CA PRO A 77 -15.77 26.35 -40.74
C PRO A 77 -14.46 25.57 -40.85
N GLY A 78 -14.38 24.65 -41.81
CA GLY A 78 -13.17 23.84 -42.04
C GLY A 78 -12.96 22.68 -41.06
N SER A 79 -13.92 22.39 -40.18
CA SER A 79 -13.82 21.25 -39.26
C SER A 79 -13.89 19.91 -40.00
N GLN A 80 -13.08 18.95 -39.55
CA GLN A 80 -13.11 17.60 -40.08
C GLN A 80 -14.43 16.90 -39.72
N ARG A 81 -15.03 16.25 -40.73
CA ARG A 81 -16.19 15.38 -40.55
C ARG A 81 -15.70 13.95 -40.31
N TYR A 82 -16.19 13.34 -39.24
CA TYR A 82 -15.95 11.94 -38.92
C TYR A 82 -17.18 11.11 -39.31
N SER A 83 -16.96 9.99 -39.98
CA SER A 83 -18.03 9.11 -40.45
C SER A 83 -18.74 8.36 -39.32
N GLN A 84 -18.02 8.02 -38.25
CA GLN A 84 -18.52 7.26 -37.11
C GLN A 84 -18.23 8.01 -35.80
N THR A 85 -19.14 7.93 -34.83
CA THR A 85 -18.89 8.42 -33.48
C THR A 85 -18.12 7.37 -32.66
N GLY A 86 -17.20 7.82 -31.79
CA GLY A 86 -16.59 6.96 -30.77
C GLY A 86 -17.53 6.67 -29.58
N ASN A 87 -18.82 6.99 -29.70
CA ASN A 87 -19.76 6.95 -28.58
C ASN A 87 -20.05 5.52 -28.12
N TYR A 88 -20.22 4.59 -29.07
CA TYR A 88 -20.49 3.18 -28.76
C TYR A 88 -19.37 2.53 -27.95
N GLU A 89 -18.11 2.78 -28.32
CA GLU A 89 -16.95 2.23 -27.61
C GLU A 89 -16.86 2.75 -26.17
N LEU A 90 -17.13 4.05 -25.96
CA LEU A 90 -17.16 4.64 -24.63
C LEU A 90 -18.31 4.09 -23.78
N ALA A 91 -19.52 3.99 -24.35
CA ALA A 91 -20.67 3.42 -23.66
C ALA A 91 -20.42 1.96 -23.23
N LEU A 92 -19.81 1.16 -24.10
CA LEU A 92 -19.42 -0.21 -23.81
C LEU A 92 -18.37 -0.27 -22.69
N ALA A 93 -17.32 0.57 -22.75
CA ALA A 93 -16.28 0.62 -21.73
C ALA A 93 -16.84 1.01 -20.35
N LEU A 94 -17.76 1.99 -20.31
CA LEU A 94 -18.46 2.38 -19.08
C LEU A 94 -19.28 1.23 -18.50
N SER A 95 -20.04 0.53 -19.36
CA SER A 95 -20.83 -0.64 -18.96
C SER A 95 -19.95 -1.72 -18.32
N ARG A 96 -18.86 -2.13 -19.00
CA ARG A 96 -17.92 -3.14 -18.52
C ARG A 96 -17.25 -2.73 -17.20
N TRP A 97 -16.93 -1.45 -17.03
CA TRP A 97 -16.39 -0.94 -15.78
C TRP A 97 -17.42 -1.00 -14.64
N VAL A 98 -18.64 -0.50 -14.84
CA VAL A 98 -19.68 -0.49 -13.79
C VAL A 98 -20.05 -1.90 -13.35
N PHE A 99 -20.25 -2.82 -14.29
CA PHE A 99 -20.66 -4.20 -14.03
C PHE A 99 -19.53 -5.14 -13.60
N LYS A 100 -18.39 -4.59 -13.14
CA LYS A 100 -17.28 -5.36 -12.55
C LYS A 100 -16.63 -6.36 -13.53
N GLU A 101 -16.65 -6.07 -14.82
CA GLU A 101 -15.95 -6.89 -15.81
C GLU A 101 -14.51 -6.42 -16.03
N GLU A 102 -14.26 -5.12 -15.89
CA GLU A 102 -12.95 -4.50 -16.12
C GLU A 102 -12.39 -3.85 -14.85
N GLY A 103 -11.06 -3.85 -14.68
CA GLY A 103 -10.40 -3.18 -13.55
C GLY A 103 -10.72 -3.80 -12.17
N VAL A 104 -11.07 -5.07 -12.10
CA VAL A 104 -11.32 -5.76 -10.82
C VAL A 104 -10.06 -6.47 -10.35
N LEU A 105 -9.68 -6.17 -9.10
CA LEU A 105 -8.53 -6.78 -8.45
C LEU A 105 -8.98 -7.56 -7.20
N ARG A 106 -8.22 -8.58 -6.84
CA ARG A 106 -8.43 -9.38 -5.62
C ARG A 106 -7.11 -9.65 -4.93
N VAL A 107 -7.13 -9.62 -3.60
CA VAL A 107 -6.04 -10.12 -2.75
C VAL A 107 -6.20 -11.62 -2.55
N GLY A 108 -5.17 -12.38 -2.90
CA GLY A 108 -5.05 -13.80 -2.61
C GLY A 108 -4.34 -14.07 -1.28
N PRO A 109 -3.74 -15.26 -1.09
CA PRO A 109 -3.02 -15.58 0.14
C PRO A 109 -1.85 -14.63 0.41
N VAL A 110 -1.72 -14.24 1.68
CA VAL A 110 -0.59 -13.49 2.22
C VAL A 110 0.26 -14.43 3.05
N SER A 111 1.59 -14.28 2.98
CA SER A 111 2.51 -15.01 3.85
C SER A 111 3.67 -14.13 4.29
N HIS A 112 4.12 -14.32 5.52
CA HIS A 112 5.26 -13.63 6.10
C HIS A 112 6.03 -14.60 7.00
N HIS A 113 7.35 -14.51 6.98
CA HIS A 113 8.23 -15.41 7.74
C HIS A 113 9.63 -14.82 7.81
N ARG A 114 10.47 -15.30 8.73
CA ARG A 114 11.90 -14.96 8.74
C ARG A 114 12.56 -15.48 7.48
N VAL A 115 13.56 -14.77 6.99
CA VAL A 115 14.34 -15.25 5.83
C VAL A 115 15.05 -16.56 6.21
N GLY A 116 14.83 -17.60 5.41
CA GLY A 116 15.34 -18.96 5.66
C GLY A 116 14.37 -19.89 6.39
N GLU A 117 13.25 -19.37 6.90
CA GLU A 117 12.16 -20.16 7.48
C GLU A 117 10.97 -20.22 6.50
N THR A 118 10.04 -21.15 6.71
CA THR A 118 8.85 -21.34 5.85
C THR A 118 7.53 -20.99 6.55
N ALA A 119 7.51 -20.98 7.88
CA ALA A 119 6.32 -20.70 8.67
C ALA A 119 6.43 -19.33 9.37
N PRO A 120 5.31 -18.62 9.57
CA PRO A 120 5.30 -17.40 10.37
C PRO A 120 5.60 -17.74 11.85
N PRO A 121 6.56 -17.06 12.50
CA PRO A 121 6.74 -17.17 13.94
C PRO A 121 5.60 -16.46 14.69
N ASN A 122 5.36 -16.86 15.93
CA ASN A 122 4.37 -16.19 16.80
C ASN A 122 4.75 -14.72 17.10
N ALA A 123 6.05 -14.47 17.29
CA ALA A 123 6.58 -13.13 17.48
C ALA A 123 7.95 -13.00 16.83
N TYR A 124 8.17 -11.88 16.15
CA TYR A 124 9.47 -11.52 15.58
C TYR A 124 10.33 -10.82 16.63
N THR A 125 11.65 -10.85 16.46
CA THR A 125 12.57 -10.02 17.24
C THR A 125 12.86 -8.71 16.52
N VAL A 126 13.16 -7.66 17.28
CA VAL A 126 13.74 -6.43 16.72
C VAL A 126 14.93 -6.80 15.82
N THR A 127 15.12 -6.06 14.73
CA THR A 127 16.19 -6.30 13.75
C THR A 127 16.15 -7.62 12.96
N ASP A 128 15.12 -8.45 13.11
CA ASP A 128 14.96 -9.65 12.28
C ASP A 128 14.86 -9.29 10.79
N LEU A 129 15.44 -10.13 9.95
CA LEU A 129 15.23 -10.06 8.50
C LEU A 129 13.98 -10.86 8.14
N VAL A 130 12.98 -10.19 7.57
CA VAL A 130 11.65 -10.75 7.28
C VAL A 130 11.37 -10.67 5.80
N GLU A 131 10.73 -11.71 5.27
CA GLU A 131 10.16 -11.72 3.94
C GLU A 131 8.64 -11.67 4.04
N TYR A 132 8.04 -10.73 3.31
CA TYR A 132 6.59 -10.62 3.12
C TYR A 132 6.26 -10.96 1.67
N SER A 133 5.18 -11.71 1.45
CA SER A 133 4.64 -11.96 0.12
C SER A 133 3.11 -11.94 0.07
N ILE A 134 2.57 -11.44 -1.05
CA ILE A 134 1.14 -11.33 -1.32
C ILE A 134 0.86 -11.73 -2.77
N VAL A 135 -0.22 -12.47 -2.98
CA VAL A 135 -0.75 -12.76 -4.33
C VAL A 135 -1.79 -11.71 -4.67
N ILE A 136 -1.69 -11.11 -5.85
CA ILE A 136 -2.71 -10.17 -6.36
C ILE A 136 -3.13 -10.64 -7.74
N GLU A 137 -4.44 -10.74 -7.94
CA GLU A 137 -5.04 -11.24 -9.17
C GLU A 137 -5.96 -10.17 -9.76
N GLN A 138 -6.01 -10.12 -11.09
CA GLN A 138 -6.91 -9.29 -11.87
C GLN A 138 -7.93 -10.18 -12.58
N LEU A 139 -9.18 -9.73 -12.63
CA LEU A 139 -10.21 -10.36 -13.46
C LEU A 139 -10.02 -9.90 -14.90
N SER A 140 -9.76 -10.85 -15.81
CA SER A 140 -9.68 -10.61 -17.25
C SER A 140 -10.51 -11.66 -17.98
N ASN A 141 -11.51 -11.21 -18.76
CA ASN A 141 -12.42 -12.08 -19.52
C ASN A 141 -13.02 -13.23 -18.70
N GLY A 142 -13.45 -12.92 -17.46
CA GLY A 142 -14.05 -13.89 -16.53
C GLY A 142 -13.06 -14.84 -15.84
N ARG A 143 -11.75 -14.70 -16.05
CA ARG A 143 -10.70 -15.52 -15.40
C ARG A 143 -9.80 -14.65 -14.54
N TRP A 144 -9.34 -15.23 -13.43
CA TRP A 144 -8.35 -14.58 -12.56
C TRP A 144 -6.95 -14.85 -13.11
N VAL A 145 -6.22 -13.79 -13.41
CA VAL A 145 -4.85 -13.83 -13.89
C VAL A 145 -3.94 -13.04 -12.95
N PRO A 146 -2.63 -13.34 -12.86
CA PRO A 146 -1.71 -12.56 -12.03
C PRO A 146 -1.71 -11.08 -12.44
N PHE A 147 -1.87 -10.19 -11.47
CA PHE A 147 -1.82 -8.75 -11.71
C PHE A 147 -0.40 -8.28 -12.08
N ASP A 148 -0.33 -7.18 -12.84
CA ASP A 148 0.92 -6.55 -13.24
C ASP A 148 0.95 -5.06 -12.85
N GLY A 149 1.12 -4.82 -11.55
CA GLY A 149 1.43 -3.50 -11.00
C GLY A 149 2.91 -3.38 -10.65
N ASP A 150 3.53 -2.29 -11.09
CA ASP A 150 4.94 -1.93 -10.78
C ASP A 150 5.08 -1.14 -9.47
N ASP A 151 4.00 -0.51 -9.02
CA ASP A 151 4.01 0.54 -8.00
C ASP A 151 3.30 0.12 -6.70
N ILE A 152 3.24 -1.18 -6.44
CA ILE A 152 2.62 -1.74 -5.24
C ILE A 152 3.56 -1.53 -4.05
N GLN A 153 3.05 -0.92 -2.99
CA GLN A 153 3.83 -0.62 -1.79
C GLN A 153 3.38 -1.45 -0.59
N LEU A 154 4.36 -1.90 0.18
CA LEU A 154 4.19 -2.43 1.52
C LEU A 154 4.55 -1.33 2.52
N GLU A 155 3.67 -1.13 3.50
CA GLU A 155 3.92 -0.33 4.67
C GLU A 155 4.02 -1.22 5.91
N PHE A 156 5.04 -1.01 6.73
CA PHE A 156 5.15 -1.61 8.06
C PHE A 156 4.83 -0.54 9.09
N VAL A 157 3.65 -0.64 9.70
CA VAL A 157 2.99 0.46 10.42
C VAL A 157 2.71 0.08 11.87
N ARG A 158 2.79 1.05 12.78
CA ARG A 158 2.23 0.94 14.14
C ARG A 158 1.16 2.00 14.38
N ILE A 159 1.59 3.26 14.49
CA ILE A 159 0.72 4.44 14.42
C ILE A 159 0.98 5.10 13.07
N ASP A 160 2.26 5.40 12.82
CA ASP A 160 2.78 5.89 11.56
C ASP A 160 3.61 4.82 10.84
N PRO A 161 3.83 4.93 9.52
CA PRO A 161 4.65 3.97 8.77
C PRO A 161 6.13 4.12 9.13
N PHE A 162 6.74 3.03 9.62
CA PHE A 162 8.18 2.97 9.92
C PHE A 162 9.00 2.61 8.69
N VAL A 163 8.46 1.71 7.86
CA VAL A 163 9.09 1.26 6.63
C VAL A 163 8.04 1.31 5.52
N ARG A 164 8.41 1.91 4.39
CA ARG A 164 7.62 1.87 3.15
C ARG A 164 8.52 1.42 2.02
N THR A 165 8.16 0.34 1.35
CA THR A 165 8.96 -0.25 0.27
C THR A 165 8.09 -0.74 -0.87
N PHE A 166 8.64 -0.77 -2.08
CA PHE A 166 7.96 -1.37 -3.22
C PHE A 166 8.09 -2.90 -3.19
N LEU A 167 6.99 -3.58 -3.50
CA LEU A 167 6.98 -5.03 -3.66
C LEU A 167 7.49 -5.39 -5.05
N LYS A 168 8.36 -6.40 -5.12
CA LYS A 168 8.88 -6.90 -6.40
C LYS A 168 8.13 -8.14 -6.83
N LYS A 169 7.78 -8.20 -8.12
CA LYS A 169 7.12 -9.37 -8.71
C LYS A 169 8.12 -10.52 -8.85
N LYS A 170 7.80 -11.68 -8.27
CA LYS A 170 8.58 -12.92 -8.37
C LYS A 170 7.64 -14.12 -8.41
N GLY A 171 7.62 -14.84 -9.55
CA GLY A 171 6.86 -16.09 -9.68
C GLY A 171 5.35 -15.96 -9.44
N GLY A 172 4.73 -14.87 -9.91
CA GLY A 172 3.29 -14.61 -9.74
C GLY A 172 2.88 -14.08 -8.36
N LYS A 173 3.85 -13.82 -7.47
CA LYS A 173 3.66 -13.17 -6.18
C LYS A 173 4.42 -11.84 -6.13
N TYR A 174 3.97 -10.96 -5.26
CA TYR A 174 4.68 -9.74 -4.89
C TYR A 174 5.39 -9.99 -3.58
N SER A 175 6.72 -9.89 -3.56
CA SER A 175 7.51 -10.10 -2.34
C SER A 175 8.56 -9.03 -2.11
N VAL A 176 8.92 -8.86 -0.85
CA VAL A 176 10.00 -7.98 -0.40
C VAL A 176 10.64 -8.57 0.84
N GLN A 177 11.95 -8.39 0.95
CA GLN A 177 12.73 -8.74 2.14
C GLN A 177 13.24 -7.44 2.75
N PHE A 178 13.02 -7.26 4.04
CA PHE A 178 13.49 -6.08 4.75
C PHE A 178 13.74 -6.40 6.23
N LYS A 179 14.48 -5.50 6.89
CA LYS A 179 14.84 -5.63 8.30
C LYS A 179 13.82 -4.89 9.17
N LEU A 180 13.36 -5.52 10.23
CA LEU A 180 12.46 -4.89 11.20
C LEU A 180 13.17 -3.75 11.97
N PRO A 181 12.45 -2.69 12.36
CA PRO A 181 13.02 -1.58 13.11
C PRO A 181 13.44 -2.00 14.54
N ASP A 182 14.26 -1.18 15.17
CA ASP A 182 14.70 -1.37 16.58
C ASP A 182 13.59 -1.09 17.61
N VAL A 183 12.47 -0.51 17.18
CA VAL A 183 11.33 -0.22 18.04
C VAL A 183 10.43 -1.45 18.13
N TYR A 184 10.21 -1.94 19.35
CA TYR A 184 9.31 -3.05 19.62
C TYR A 184 7.85 -2.61 19.75
N GLY A 185 6.94 -3.57 19.69
CA GLY A 185 5.50 -3.37 19.83
C GLY A 185 4.70 -4.20 18.83
N VAL A 186 3.43 -3.84 18.67
CA VAL A 186 2.54 -4.49 17.73
C VAL A 186 2.49 -3.67 16.44
N PHE A 187 2.86 -4.29 15.33
CA PHE A 187 2.92 -3.69 14.01
C PHE A 187 1.91 -4.35 13.06
N GLN A 188 1.71 -3.75 11.91
CA GLN A 188 0.90 -4.26 10.83
C GLN A 188 1.67 -4.18 9.51
N PHE A 189 1.69 -5.27 8.76
CA PHE A 189 1.97 -5.24 7.34
C PHE A 189 0.72 -4.72 6.64
N LYS A 190 0.81 -3.56 6.00
CA LYS A 190 -0.31 -2.94 5.29
C LYS A 190 0.05 -2.82 3.82
N VAL A 191 -0.82 -3.35 2.97
CA VAL A 191 -0.80 -3.15 1.51
C VAL A 191 -2.09 -2.44 1.15
N ASP A 192 -1.96 -1.22 0.65
CA ASP A 192 -3.06 -0.34 0.28
C ASP A 192 -2.86 0.09 -1.18
N TYR A 193 -3.62 -0.50 -2.09
CA TYR A 193 -3.54 -0.23 -3.53
C TYR A 193 -4.78 0.51 -3.99
N ASN A 194 -4.68 1.83 -4.04
CA ASN A 194 -5.72 2.72 -4.55
C ASN A 194 -5.25 3.37 -5.86
N ARG A 195 -5.81 2.92 -6.99
CA ARG A 195 -5.53 3.46 -8.32
C ARG A 195 -6.82 3.73 -9.05
N LEU A 196 -6.83 4.81 -9.83
CA LEU A 196 -7.98 5.22 -10.63
C LEU A 196 -8.43 4.09 -11.56
N GLY A 197 -9.72 3.79 -11.56
CA GLY A 197 -10.32 2.74 -12.40
C GLY A 197 -10.20 1.31 -11.85
N TYR A 198 -9.26 1.06 -10.94
CA TYR A 198 -9.10 -0.25 -10.28
C TYR A 198 -9.89 -0.36 -8.98
N THR A 199 -10.17 -1.61 -8.59
CA THR A 199 -10.71 -1.90 -7.26
C THR A 199 -9.71 -1.51 -6.18
N HIS A 200 -10.16 -0.82 -5.14
CA HIS A 200 -9.33 -0.47 -3.99
C HIS A 200 -9.02 -1.75 -3.20
N LEU A 201 -7.74 -2.09 -3.11
CA LEU A 201 -7.26 -3.23 -2.33
C LEU A 201 -6.73 -2.75 -0.99
N TYR A 202 -7.16 -3.41 0.07
CA TYR A 202 -6.66 -3.18 1.41
C TYR A 202 -6.44 -4.53 2.10
N SER A 203 -5.20 -4.80 2.50
CA SER A 203 -4.81 -5.97 3.28
C SER A 203 -3.95 -5.53 4.45
N SER A 204 -4.35 -5.88 5.67
CA SER A 204 -3.58 -5.63 6.89
C SER A 204 -3.37 -6.94 7.65
N THR A 205 -2.12 -7.23 8.00
CA THR A 205 -1.75 -8.40 8.82
C THR A 205 -0.97 -7.94 10.03
N GLN A 206 -1.53 -8.19 11.22
CA GLN A 206 -0.94 -7.77 12.48
C GLN A 206 0.15 -8.75 12.93
N VAL A 207 1.27 -8.21 13.41
CA VAL A 207 2.39 -8.97 13.94
C VAL A 207 2.98 -8.32 15.18
N SER A 208 3.51 -9.14 16.09
CA SER A 208 4.19 -8.68 17.30
C SER A 208 5.69 -8.71 17.12
N VAL A 209 6.36 -7.58 17.37
CA VAL A 209 7.81 -7.45 17.40
C VAL A 209 8.24 -7.29 18.86
N ARG A 210 8.92 -8.30 19.40
CA ARG A 210 9.43 -8.31 20.77
C ARG A 210 10.88 -7.86 20.83
N PRO A 211 11.33 -7.29 21.96
CA PRO A 211 12.75 -7.08 22.20
C PRO A 211 13.51 -8.41 22.31
N LEU A 212 14.84 -8.31 22.33
CA LEU A 212 15.74 -9.43 22.57
C LEU A 212 15.49 -10.03 23.96
N GLN A 213 15.54 -11.36 24.05
CA GLN A 213 15.55 -12.07 25.33
C GLN A 213 16.95 -12.00 25.96
N HIS A 214 17.02 -12.21 27.28
CA HIS A 214 18.29 -12.18 28.02
C HIS A 214 19.35 -13.18 27.49
N THR A 215 18.91 -14.26 26.84
CA THR A 215 19.78 -15.28 26.21
C THR A 215 20.31 -14.88 24.84
N GLN A 216 19.74 -13.84 24.21
CA GLN A 216 20.02 -13.43 22.84
C GLN A 216 21.00 -12.24 22.75
N TYR A 217 21.40 -11.67 23.88
CA TYR A 217 22.44 -10.64 23.89
C TYR A 217 23.79 -11.24 23.53
N GLU A 218 24.63 -10.43 22.88
CA GLU A 218 26.01 -10.78 22.58
C GLU A 218 26.77 -11.04 23.89
N ARG A 219 27.56 -12.11 23.91
CA ARG A 219 28.38 -12.53 25.07
C ARG A 219 29.83 -12.60 24.65
N PHE A 220 30.72 -12.44 25.63
CA PHE A 220 32.18 -12.48 25.43
C PHE A 220 32.67 -11.36 24.50
N ILE A 221 32.19 -10.13 24.77
CA ILE A 221 32.57 -8.97 23.97
C ILE A 221 34.06 -8.63 24.17
N PRO A 222 34.84 -8.42 23.10
CA PRO A 222 36.27 -8.15 23.22
C PRO A 222 36.61 -6.92 24.06
N SER A 223 35.76 -5.89 24.00
CA SER A 223 35.94 -4.67 24.81
C SER A 223 35.81 -4.90 26.31
N ALA A 224 35.21 -6.02 26.75
CA ALA A 224 35.05 -6.35 28.16
C ALA A 224 36.07 -7.36 28.69
N TYR A 225 37.08 -7.75 27.91
CA TYR A 225 38.14 -8.66 28.37
C TYR A 225 38.82 -8.22 29.68
N PRO A 226 39.10 -6.93 29.94
CA PRO A 226 39.67 -6.51 31.22
C PRO A 226 38.79 -6.88 32.43
N TYR A 227 37.46 -6.78 32.30
CA TYR A 227 36.53 -7.13 33.38
C TYR A 227 36.47 -8.65 33.60
N TYR A 228 36.45 -9.42 32.52
CA TYR A 228 36.48 -10.88 32.60
C TYR A 228 37.78 -11.37 33.27
N ALA A 229 38.94 -10.84 32.87
CA ALA A 229 40.22 -11.17 33.46
C ALA A 229 40.33 -10.77 34.94
N SER A 230 39.81 -9.59 35.31
CA SER A 230 39.79 -9.11 36.70
C SER A 230 39.05 -10.07 37.64
N ALA A 231 37.85 -10.52 37.26
CA ALA A 231 37.07 -11.45 38.06
C ALA A 231 37.82 -12.78 38.31
N PHE A 232 38.39 -13.38 37.26
CA PHE A 232 39.17 -14.62 37.40
C PHE A 232 40.47 -14.40 38.18
N SER A 233 41.12 -13.24 38.03
CA SER A 233 42.31 -12.87 38.80
C SER A 233 42.00 -12.78 40.30
N MET A 234 40.88 -12.16 40.68
CA MET A 234 40.46 -12.09 42.09
C MET A 234 40.15 -13.48 42.68
N MET A 235 39.50 -14.36 41.91
CA MET A 235 39.24 -15.74 42.34
C MET A 235 40.53 -16.53 42.56
N ALA A 236 41.49 -16.41 41.65
CA ALA A 236 42.81 -17.04 41.79
C ALA A 236 43.60 -16.46 42.97
N GLY A 237 43.55 -15.14 43.16
CA GLY A 237 44.18 -14.45 44.28
C GLY A 237 43.61 -14.89 45.63
N LEU A 238 42.28 -15.01 45.75
CA LEU A 238 41.63 -15.51 46.96
C LEU A 238 42.03 -16.96 47.27
N PHE A 239 42.13 -17.81 46.24
CA PHE A 239 42.55 -19.19 46.39
C PHE A 239 43.99 -19.30 46.92
N ILE A 240 44.93 -18.57 46.31
CA ILE A 240 46.33 -18.53 46.76
C ILE A 240 46.44 -17.93 48.17
N PHE A 241 45.73 -16.83 48.42
CA PHE A 241 45.68 -16.21 49.74
C PHE A 241 45.20 -17.18 50.81
N SER A 242 44.13 -17.94 50.55
CA SER A 242 43.61 -18.93 51.49
C SER A 242 44.65 -20.01 51.83
N ILE A 243 45.38 -20.52 50.84
CA ILE A 243 46.44 -21.52 51.07
C ILE A 243 47.57 -20.93 51.93
N VAL A 244 48.09 -19.77 51.54
CA VAL A 244 49.21 -19.13 52.21
C VAL A 244 48.83 -18.72 53.63
N PHE A 245 47.67 -18.10 53.81
CA PHE A 245 47.20 -17.61 55.10
C PHE A 245 46.98 -18.76 56.10
N LEU A 246 46.39 -19.89 55.67
CA LEU A 246 46.15 -21.04 56.54
C LEU A 246 47.45 -21.79 56.90
N HIS A 247 48.44 -21.83 56.02
CA HIS A 247 49.68 -22.57 56.23
C HIS A 247 50.88 -21.64 56.53
N MET A 248 50.61 -20.40 56.96
CA MET A 248 51.67 -19.45 57.29
C MET A 248 52.29 -19.81 58.63
N LYS A 249 53.59 -20.13 58.64
CA LYS A 249 54.36 -20.26 59.89
C LYS A 249 54.81 -18.86 60.32
N GLU A 250 54.46 -18.44 61.54
CA GLU A 250 55.00 -17.18 62.09
C GLU A 250 56.51 -17.27 62.26
N LYS A 251 57.19 -16.16 61.99
CA LYS A 251 58.62 -16.03 62.22
C LYS A 251 58.83 -15.70 63.70
N GLU A 252 59.52 -16.57 64.43
CA GLU A 252 59.90 -16.28 65.82
C GLU A 252 60.68 -14.96 65.88
N LYS A 253 60.24 -14.05 66.76
CA LYS A 253 61.00 -12.83 67.06
C LYS A 253 62.31 -13.26 67.71
N SER A 254 63.41 -13.01 67.01
CA SER A 254 64.74 -12.98 67.63
C SER A 254 64.82 -11.71 68.47
N ASP A 255 64.86 -11.87 69.79
CA ASP A 255 65.23 -10.83 70.77
C ASP A 255 66.62 -10.23 70.49
#